data_AF-A0A9Q2XGL2-F1
#
_entry.id   AF-A0A9Q2XGL2-F1
#
_cell.length_a   1.000
_cell.length_b   1.000
_cell.length_c   1.000
_cell.angle_alpha   90.00
_cell.angle_beta   90.00
_cell.angle_gamma   90.00
#
_symmetry.space_group_name_H-M   'P 1'
#
loop_
_entity.id
_entity.type
_entity.pdbx_description
1 polymer ?
#
loop_
_entity_poly.entity_id
_entity_poly.type
_entity_poly.pdbx_seq_one_letter_code
_entity_poly.pdbx_strand_id
1 'polypeptide(L)'
;MFCLREADTGNLLWINVPCGQLGLAVAEWEAIRVYMEEGPASLPVPPEEQFEEGTVAFFHMARVGYRDTFPWWQHWLGFLAVQAFGGWTLPCHISQWANNRPKAGIPREVKAWSRPLPLEQHARPSPELLAQSEEVSKALRSGKTLLDYFKVKFGEPAATPDEAAPESAPVR
;
A
#
# COMPACT_ATOMS: atom_id res chain seq x y z
N MET A 1 3.35 9.77 -1.61
CA MET A 1 4.30 10.87 -1.91
C MET A 1 5.03 11.18 -0.62
N PHE A 2 6.36 11.06 -0.62
CA PHE A 2 7.19 11.39 0.55
C PHE A 2 7.94 12.70 0.27
N CYS A 3 7.95 13.62 1.24
CA CYS A 3 8.70 14.86 1.16
C CYS A 3 9.93 14.75 2.06
N LEU A 4 11.11 14.95 1.50
CA LEU A 4 12.36 15.06 2.23
C LEU A 4 12.82 16.51 2.17
N ARG A 5 13.16 17.08 3.32
CA ARG A 5 13.75 18.42 3.37
C ARG A 5 15.27 18.28 3.42
N GLU A 6 15.94 18.87 2.44
CA GLU A 6 17.39 18.96 2.43
C GLU A 6 17.84 19.92 3.55
N ALA A 7 18.72 19.44 4.44
CA ALA A 7 19.09 20.18 5.65
C ALA A 7 19.88 21.46 5.33
N ASP A 8 20.75 21.42 4.32
CA ASP A 8 21.69 22.49 4.01
C ASP A 8 21.08 23.58 3.13
N THR A 9 20.26 23.20 2.15
CA THR A 9 19.66 24.12 1.17
C THR A 9 18.23 24.52 1.54
N GLY A 10 17.56 23.73 2.39
CA GLY A 10 16.14 23.88 2.70
C GLY A 10 15.20 23.46 1.57
N ASN A 11 15.71 22.88 0.49
CA ASN A 11 14.91 22.42 -0.64
C ASN A 11 14.01 21.24 -0.24
N LEU A 12 12.83 21.19 -0.88
CA LEU A 12 11.88 20.09 -0.73
C LEU A 12 12.06 19.11 -1.89
N LEU A 13 12.50 17.90 -1.57
CA LEU A 13 12.63 16.78 -2.48
C LEU A 13 11.39 15.91 -2.36
N TRP A 14 10.68 15.73 -3.48
CA TRP A 14 9.48 14.92 -3.53
C TRP A 14 9.76 13.56 -4.16
N ILE A 15 9.50 12.50 -3.41
CA ILE A 15 9.49 11.13 -3.92
C ILE A 15 8.04 10.75 -4.21
N ASN A 16 7.74 10.61 -5.50
CA ASN A 16 6.48 10.04 -5.95
C ASN A 16 6.66 8.54 -6.15
N VAL A 17 6.06 7.76 -5.24
CA VAL A 17 5.90 6.32 -5.43
C VAL A 17 4.60 6.14 -6.21
N PRO A 18 4.64 5.64 -7.45
CA PRO A 18 3.42 5.38 -8.20
C PRO A 18 2.66 4.23 -7.54
N CYS A 19 1.37 4.44 -7.25
CA CYS A 19 0.49 3.40 -6.71
C CYS A 19 -0.63 3.14 -7.73
N GLY A 20 -0.98 1.87 -7.95
CA GLY A 20 -1.96 1.48 -8.98
C GLY A 20 -3.40 1.95 -8.70
N GLN A 21 -3.73 2.22 -7.43
CA GLN A 21 -5.05 2.70 -6.99
C GLN A 21 -4.98 3.26 -5.56
N LEU A 22 -5.98 4.07 -5.16
CA LEU A 22 -6.04 4.67 -3.82
C LEU A 22 -6.01 3.64 -2.69
N GLY A 23 -6.73 2.52 -2.83
CA GLY A 23 -6.76 1.47 -1.80
C GLY A 23 -5.38 0.86 -1.55
N LEU A 24 -4.56 0.71 -2.60
CA LEU A 24 -3.19 0.24 -2.49
C LEU A 24 -2.31 1.27 -1.76
N ALA A 25 -2.45 2.56 -2.12
CA ALA A 25 -1.71 3.63 -1.46
C ALA A 25 -2.05 3.73 0.04
N VAL A 26 -3.32 3.55 0.41
CA VAL A 26 -3.75 3.51 1.81
C VAL A 26 -3.19 2.28 2.52
N ALA A 27 -3.19 1.10 1.87
CA ALA A 27 -2.62 -0.12 2.43
C ALA A 27 -1.11 -0.01 2.66
N GLU A 28 -0.36 0.56 1.70
CA GLU A 28 1.07 0.83 1.85
C GLU A 28 1.34 1.80 3.01
N TRP A 29 0.52 2.85 3.14
CA TRP A 29 0.63 3.79 4.25
C TRP A 29 0.36 3.13 5.61
N GLU A 30 -0.70 2.33 5.71
CA GLU A 30 -1.03 1.59 6.91
C GLU A 30 0.07 0.59 7.29
N ALA A 31 0.68 -0.08 6.32
CA ALA A 31 1.81 -0.97 6.57
C ALA A 31 3.01 -0.20 7.16
N ILE A 32 3.33 0.99 6.64
CA ILE A 32 4.39 1.84 7.19
C ILE A 32 4.06 2.27 8.62
N ARG A 33 2.82 2.72 8.88
CA ARG A 33 2.37 3.10 10.23
C ARG A 33 2.52 1.94 11.21
N VAL A 34 2.00 0.77 10.86
CA VAL A 34 2.07 -0.44 11.69
C VAL A 34 3.52 -0.85 11.95
N TYR A 35 4.38 -0.77 10.94
CA TYR A 35 5.82 -1.02 11.10
C TYR A 35 6.48 -0.05 12.09
N MET A 36 6.15 1.24 12.01
CA MET A 36 6.74 2.28 12.86
C MET A 36 6.21 2.24 14.30
N GLU A 37 4.93 1.90 14.50
CA GLU A 37 4.29 1.92 15.83
C GLU A 37 4.44 0.58 16.57
N GLU A 38 4.29 -0.54 15.88
CA GLU A 38 4.23 -1.88 16.46
C GLU A 38 5.45 -2.74 16.12
N GLY A 39 6.26 -2.31 15.14
CA GLY A 39 7.49 -2.99 14.73
C GLY A 39 7.32 -3.94 13.54
N PRO A 40 8.40 -4.64 13.12
CA PRO A 40 8.34 -5.53 11.96
C PRO A 40 7.46 -6.77 12.14
N ALA A 41 7.22 -7.20 13.37
CA ALA A 41 6.48 -8.43 13.66
C ALA A 41 4.95 -8.29 13.51
N SER A 42 4.43 -7.06 13.46
CA SER A 42 3.00 -6.77 13.28
C SER A 42 2.59 -6.65 11.82
N LEU A 43 3.57 -6.64 10.90
CA LEU A 43 3.29 -6.64 9.47
C LEU A 43 2.63 -7.96 9.06
N PRO A 44 1.67 -7.93 8.11
CA PRO A 44 1.11 -9.16 7.56
C PRO A 44 2.23 -10.00 6.94
N VAL A 45 2.08 -11.32 7.04
CA VAL A 45 3.00 -12.25 6.39
C VAL A 45 2.99 -11.94 4.88
N PRO A 46 4.16 -11.75 4.26
CA PRO A 46 4.23 -11.53 2.82
C PRO A 46 3.46 -12.63 2.08
N PRO A 47 2.71 -12.28 1.03
CA PRO A 47 2.02 -13.28 0.22
C PRO A 47 3.05 -14.29 -0.32
N GLU A 48 2.59 -15.52 -0.53
CA GLU A 48 3.45 -16.56 -1.10
C GLU A 48 3.91 -16.15 -2.51
N GLU A 49 5.23 -15.96 -2.67
CA GLU A 49 5.85 -15.56 -3.95
C GLU A 49 5.52 -16.54 -5.09
N GLN A 50 5.11 -17.77 -4.75
CA GLN A 50 4.74 -18.81 -5.72
C GLN A 50 3.68 -18.34 -6.73
N PHE A 51 2.72 -17.49 -6.32
CA PHE A 51 1.63 -17.04 -7.20
C PHE A 51 1.80 -15.60 -7.70
N GLU A 52 3.00 -15.05 -7.62
CA GLU A 52 3.27 -13.74 -8.21
C GLU A 52 3.30 -13.76 -9.74
N GLU A 53 2.95 -12.63 -10.35
CA GLU A 53 2.99 -12.48 -11.81
C GLU A 53 4.39 -12.76 -12.35
N GLY A 54 4.47 -13.58 -13.41
CA GLY A 54 5.75 -14.00 -13.99
C GLY A 54 6.32 -15.28 -13.41
N THR A 55 5.70 -15.89 -12.39
CA THR A 55 6.03 -17.24 -11.94
C THR A 55 5.35 -18.32 -12.77
N VAL A 56 5.92 -19.53 -12.74
CA VAL A 56 5.34 -20.71 -13.42
C VAL A 56 4.02 -21.15 -12.79
N ALA A 57 3.88 -21.05 -11.45
CA ALA A 57 2.63 -21.45 -10.81
C ALA A 57 1.50 -20.46 -11.09
N PHE A 58 1.78 -19.14 -11.14
CA PHE A 58 0.82 -18.17 -11.64
C PHE A 58 0.41 -18.46 -13.09
N PHE A 59 1.34 -18.81 -13.98
CA PHE A 59 1.01 -19.19 -15.36
C PHE A 59 0.03 -20.36 -15.43
N HIS A 60 0.24 -21.42 -14.63
CA HIS A 60 -0.65 -22.57 -14.59
C HIS A 60 -2.02 -22.22 -13.99
N MET A 61 -2.05 -21.41 -12.94
CA MET A 61 -3.29 -20.90 -12.36
C MET A 61 -4.08 -20.08 -13.39
N ALA A 62 -3.43 -19.15 -14.08
CA ALA A 62 -4.04 -18.33 -15.13
C ALA A 62 -4.57 -19.18 -16.30
N ARG A 63 -3.86 -20.25 -16.68
CA ARG A 63 -4.32 -21.20 -17.70
C ARG A 63 -5.63 -21.87 -17.30
N VAL A 64 -5.72 -22.35 -16.06
CA VAL A 64 -6.94 -23.00 -15.54
C VAL A 64 -8.08 -21.99 -15.49
N GLY A 65 -7.85 -20.80 -14.94
CA GLY A 65 -8.86 -19.73 -14.90
C GLY A 65 -9.35 -19.34 -16.30
N TYR A 66 -8.45 -19.20 -17.28
CA TYR A 66 -8.83 -18.89 -18.66
C TYR A 66 -9.64 -20.02 -19.30
N ARG A 67 -9.24 -21.28 -19.10
CA ARG A 67 -9.98 -22.44 -19.61
C ARG A 67 -11.40 -22.51 -19.05
N ASP A 68 -11.57 -22.19 -17.78
CA ASP A 68 -12.85 -22.32 -17.09
C ASP A 68 -13.76 -21.11 -17.37
N THR A 69 -13.19 -19.96 -17.77
CA THR A 69 -13.93 -18.73 -18.10
C THR A 69 -14.37 -18.66 -19.56
N PHE A 70 -13.56 -19.16 -20.49
CA PHE A 70 -13.76 -18.94 -21.93
C PHE A 70 -14.14 -20.22 -22.68
N PRO A 71 -14.92 -20.11 -23.78
CA PRO A 71 -15.21 -21.25 -24.65
C PRO A 71 -13.94 -21.90 -25.19
N TRP A 72 -14.03 -23.20 -25.49
CA TRP A 72 -12.88 -24.02 -25.88
C TRP A 72 -12.06 -23.44 -27.05
N TRP A 73 -12.69 -22.83 -28.05
CA TRP A 73 -12.00 -22.24 -29.20
C TRP A 73 -11.20 -20.98 -28.83
N GLN A 74 -11.69 -20.16 -27.90
CA GLN A 74 -10.95 -19.01 -27.35
C GLN A 74 -9.82 -19.47 -26.45
N HIS A 75 -10.01 -20.52 -25.65
CA HIS A 75 -8.90 -21.13 -24.91
C HIS A 75 -7.78 -21.61 -25.85
N TRP A 76 -8.14 -22.26 -26.96
CA TRP A 76 -7.19 -22.74 -27.96
C TRP A 76 -6.46 -21.61 -28.70
N LEU A 77 -7.20 -20.66 -29.29
CA LEU A 77 -6.59 -19.58 -30.08
C LEU A 77 -6.01 -18.46 -29.22
N GLY A 78 -6.68 -18.09 -28.14
CA GLY A 78 -6.33 -16.95 -27.29
C GLY A 78 -5.30 -17.26 -26.21
N PHE A 79 -5.30 -18.48 -25.66
CA PHE A 79 -4.31 -18.89 -24.66
C PHE A 79 -3.28 -19.84 -25.26
N LEU A 80 -3.68 -21.03 -25.73
CA LEU A 80 -2.71 -22.06 -26.12
C LEU A 80 -1.82 -21.64 -27.29
N ALA A 81 -2.39 -21.09 -28.37
CA ALA A 81 -1.61 -20.67 -29.53
C ALA A 81 -0.67 -19.50 -29.19
N VAL A 82 -1.19 -18.45 -28.54
CA VAL A 82 -0.38 -17.28 -28.11
C VAL A 82 0.78 -17.70 -27.21
N GLN A 83 0.50 -18.51 -26.19
CA GLN A 83 1.53 -18.97 -25.28
C GLN A 83 2.52 -19.93 -25.96
N ALA A 84 2.10 -20.76 -26.91
CA ALA A 84 3.02 -21.62 -27.67
C ALA A 84 4.03 -20.79 -28.50
N PHE A 85 3.55 -19.76 -29.22
CA PHE A 85 4.44 -18.85 -29.96
C PHE A 85 5.30 -17.97 -29.04
N GLY A 86 4.80 -17.66 -27.83
CA GLY A 86 5.52 -16.90 -26.80
C GLY A 86 6.54 -17.70 -25.99
N GLY A 87 6.76 -18.98 -26.28
CA GLY A 87 7.72 -19.82 -25.53
C GLY A 87 7.17 -20.41 -24.23
N TRP A 88 5.85 -20.46 -24.07
CA TRP A 88 5.15 -21.11 -22.97
C TRP A 88 5.56 -20.59 -21.58
N THR A 89 6.19 -21.43 -20.75
CA THR A 89 6.72 -21.07 -19.43
C THR A 89 8.17 -20.58 -19.47
N LEU A 90 8.82 -20.58 -20.64
CA LEU A 90 10.20 -20.12 -20.78
C LEU A 90 10.39 -18.66 -20.33
N PRO A 91 9.50 -17.70 -20.67
CA PRO A 91 9.62 -16.33 -20.15
C PRO A 91 9.59 -16.26 -18.63
N CYS A 92 8.82 -17.11 -17.95
CA CYS A 92 8.77 -17.17 -16.49
C CYS A 92 10.13 -17.59 -15.92
N HIS A 93 10.77 -18.61 -16.50
CA HIS A 93 12.10 -19.04 -16.07
C HIS A 93 13.18 -17.99 -16.35
N ILE A 94 13.10 -17.29 -17.49
CA ILE A 94 14.03 -16.20 -17.82
C ILE A 94 13.85 -15.04 -16.84
N SER A 95 12.61 -14.69 -16.50
CA SER A 95 12.29 -13.65 -15.51
C SER A 95 12.85 -14.02 -14.14
N GLN A 96 12.57 -15.24 -13.65
CA GLN A 96 13.12 -15.73 -12.39
C GLN A 96 14.65 -15.70 -12.39
N TRP A 97 15.29 -16.17 -13.45
CA TRP A 97 16.73 -16.10 -13.59
C TRP A 97 17.26 -14.67 -13.58
N ALA A 98 16.61 -13.74 -14.30
CA ALA A 98 17.00 -12.34 -14.35
C ALA A 98 16.83 -11.64 -12.99
N ASN A 99 15.74 -11.93 -12.28
CA ASN A 99 15.44 -11.38 -10.96
C ASN A 99 16.40 -11.90 -9.88
N ASN A 100 16.83 -13.16 -10.00
CA ASN A 100 17.78 -13.80 -9.09
C ASN A 100 19.24 -13.45 -9.38
N ARG A 101 19.54 -12.66 -10.42
CA ARG A 101 20.90 -12.17 -10.61
C ARG A 101 21.27 -11.25 -9.45
N PRO A 102 22.54 -11.29 -8.99
CA PRO A 102 23.02 -10.36 -7.99
C PRO A 102 22.87 -8.93 -8.52
N LYS A 103 21.86 -8.21 -8.00
CA LYS A 103 21.70 -6.78 -8.23
C LYS A 103 22.92 -6.08 -7.66
N ALA A 104 23.32 -4.95 -8.27
CA ALA A 104 24.44 -4.16 -7.76
C ALA A 104 24.26 -3.94 -6.26
N GLY A 105 25.24 -4.37 -5.47
CA GLY A 105 25.15 -4.25 -4.03
C GLY A 105 25.02 -2.79 -3.62
N ILE A 106 24.31 -2.54 -2.52
CA ILE A 106 24.19 -1.21 -1.93
C ILE A 106 25.62 -0.64 -1.74
N PRO A 107 25.93 0.57 -2.25
CA PRO A 107 27.25 1.18 -2.12
C PRO A 107 27.74 1.21 -0.67
N ARG A 108 29.05 1.11 -0.46
CA ARG A 108 29.64 1.06 0.89
C ARG A 108 29.30 2.30 1.72
N GLU A 109 29.27 3.46 1.08
CA GLU A 109 28.85 4.73 1.67
C GLU A 109 27.41 4.64 2.18
N VAL A 110 26.50 4.10 1.35
CA VAL A 110 25.10 3.88 1.73
C VAL A 110 24.97 2.94 2.90
N LYS A 111 25.69 1.82 2.90
CA LYS A 111 25.71 0.90 4.05
C LYS A 111 26.26 1.55 5.32
N ALA A 112 27.20 2.47 5.21
CA ALA A 112 27.80 3.14 6.37
C ALA A 112 26.82 4.11 7.03
N TRP A 113 26.11 4.94 6.25
CA TRP A 113 25.09 5.85 6.79
C TRP A 113 23.75 5.19 7.11
N SER A 114 23.48 4.00 6.55
CA SER A 114 22.28 3.21 6.86
C SER A 114 22.41 2.34 8.13
N ARG A 115 23.48 2.49 8.92
CA ARG A 115 23.60 1.76 10.19
C ARG A 115 22.54 2.27 11.18
N PRO A 116 21.90 1.38 11.96
CA PRO A 116 20.91 1.80 12.94
C PRO A 116 21.57 2.75 13.95
N LEU A 117 20.83 3.81 14.32
CA LEU A 117 21.31 4.71 15.35
C LEU A 117 21.44 3.95 16.69
N PRO A 118 22.38 4.34 17.56
CA PRO A 118 22.44 3.83 18.93
C PRO A 118 21.10 4.03 19.64
N LEU A 119 20.68 3.06 20.45
CA LEU A 119 19.40 3.10 21.19
C LEU A 119 19.23 4.37 22.04
N GLU A 120 20.33 4.94 22.53
CA GLU A 120 20.33 6.17 23.31
C GLU A 120 19.87 7.41 22.50
N GLN A 121 20.04 7.38 21.18
CA GLN A 121 19.64 8.44 20.26
C GLN A 121 18.24 8.21 19.67
N HIS A 122 17.57 7.11 20.03
CA HIS A 122 16.22 6.84 19.54
C HIS A 122 15.25 7.80 20.21
N ALA A 123 14.53 8.57 19.39
CA ALA A 123 13.44 9.40 19.87
C ALA A 123 12.37 8.50 20.50
N ARG A 124 11.94 8.83 21.72
CA ARG A 124 10.79 8.17 22.35
C ARG A 124 9.52 8.91 21.93
N PRO A 125 8.41 8.18 21.70
CA PRO A 125 7.14 8.83 21.40
C PRO A 125 6.76 9.78 22.54
N SER A 126 6.27 10.96 22.20
CA SER A 126 5.80 11.92 23.19
C SER A 126 4.55 11.38 23.89
N PRO A 127 4.28 11.80 25.15
CA PRO A 127 3.07 11.37 25.87
C PRO A 127 1.77 11.75 25.14
N GLU A 128 1.77 12.88 24.42
CA GLU A 128 0.65 13.31 23.58
C GLU A 128 0.38 12.34 22.43
N LEU A 129 1.45 11.87 21.77
CA LEU A 129 1.35 10.93 20.65
C LEU A 129 0.84 9.58 21.14
N LEU A 130 1.32 9.10 22.29
CA LEU A 130 0.81 7.88 22.91
C LEU A 130 -0.69 7.96 23.22
N ALA A 131 -1.16 9.10 23.75
CA ALA A 131 -2.58 9.31 24.04
C ALA A 131 -3.43 9.30 22.76
N GLN A 132 -2.95 9.91 21.67
CA GLN A 132 -3.64 9.90 20.37
C GLN A 132 -3.67 8.50 19.75
N SER A 133 -2.56 7.75 19.79
CA SER A 133 -2.51 6.37 19.29
C SER A 133 -3.47 5.46 20.05
N GLU A 134 -3.61 5.62 21.38
CA GLU A 134 -4.61 4.90 22.16
C GLU A 134 -6.05 5.24 21.77
N GLU A 135 -6.34 6.51 21.51
CA GLU A 135 -7.66 6.98 21.09
C GLU A 135 -8.08 6.36 19.75
N VAL A 136 -7.18 6.42 18.76
CA VAL A 136 -7.38 5.82 17.42
C VAL A 136 -7.54 4.30 17.54
N SER A 137 -6.70 3.64 18.33
CA SER A 137 -6.77 2.20 18.56
C SER A 137 -8.10 1.76 19.18
N LYS A 138 -8.63 2.53 20.13
CA LYS A 138 -9.96 2.28 20.73
C LYS A 138 -11.08 2.42 19.68
N ALA A 139 -11.02 3.45 18.83
CA ALA A 139 -12.00 3.66 17.77
C ALA A 139 -11.98 2.51 16.74
N LEU A 140 -10.79 2.08 16.31
CA LEU A 140 -10.62 0.95 15.38
C LEU A 140 -11.13 -0.38 15.97
N ARG A 141 -10.82 -0.67 17.25
CA ARG A 141 -11.33 -1.86 17.94
C ARG A 141 -12.85 -1.88 18.08
N SER A 142 -13.50 -0.71 18.09
CA SER A 142 -14.96 -0.60 18.08
C SER A 142 -15.60 -0.83 16.72
N GLY A 143 -14.80 -1.10 15.67
CA GLY A 143 -15.27 -1.37 14.31
C GLY A 143 -15.47 -0.13 13.44
N LYS A 144 -15.07 1.06 13.90
CA LYS A 144 -15.10 2.29 13.10
C LYS A 144 -13.93 2.32 12.13
N THR A 145 -14.14 2.84 10.91
CA THR A 145 -13.03 3.05 9.97
C THR A 145 -12.22 4.29 10.34
N LEU A 146 -10.97 4.39 9.84
CA LEU A 146 -10.16 5.60 10.02
C LEU A 146 -10.88 6.85 9.49
N LEU A 147 -11.57 6.74 8.36
CA LEU A 147 -12.32 7.85 7.77
C LEU A 147 -13.47 8.31 8.67
N ASP A 148 -14.15 7.38 9.34
CA ASP A 148 -15.20 7.72 10.30
C ASP A 148 -14.62 8.44 11.52
N TYR A 149 -13.47 7.96 12.02
CA TYR A 149 -12.78 8.60 13.14
C TYR A 149 -12.39 10.06 12.82
N PHE A 150 -11.77 10.30 11.66
CA PHE A 150 -11.35 11.66 11.27
C PHE A 150 -12.52 12.59 10.95
N LYS A 151 -13.62 12.08 10.38
CA LYS A 151 -14.86 12.86 10.20
C LYS A 151 -15.46 13.31 11.52
N VAL A 152 -15.44 12.46 12.55
CA VAL A 152 -15.97 12.82 13.88
C VAL A 152 -15.07 13.79 14.62
N LYS A 153 -13.74 13.64 14.49
CA LYS A 153 -12.77 14.45 15.24
C LYS A 153 -12.49 15.82 14.60
N PHE A 154 -12.58 15.94 13.28
CA PHE A 154 -12.24 17.15 12.53
C PHE A 154 -13.33 17.66 11.60
N GLY A 155 -14.47 16.97 11.50
CA GLY A 155 -15.64 17.49 10.80
C GLY A 155 -16.28 18.62 11.60
N GLU A 156 -16.81 19.63 10.89
CA GLU A 156 -17.65 20.67 11.50
C GLU A 156 -18.77 20.02 12.34
N PRO A 157 -19.11 20.59 13.50
CA PRO A 157 -20.25 20.13 14.26
C PRO A 157 -21.47 20.22 13.33
N ALA A 158 -22.15 19.09 13.13
CA ALA A 158 -23.40 19.04 12.37
C ALA A 158 -24.29 20.18 12.85
N ALA A 159 -24.64 21.09 11.94
CA ALA A 159 -25.53 22.21 12.23
C ALA A 159 -26.74 21.67 12.98
N THR A 160 -26.96 22.21 14.18
CA THR A 160 -28.11 21.92 15.02
C THR A 160 -29.40 22.09 14.21
N PRO A 161 -30.38 21.16 14.28
CA PRO A 161 -31.59 21.19 13.47
C PRO A 161 -32.57 22.37 13.72
N ASP A 162 -32.15 23.41 14.44
CA ASP A 162 -33.06 24.42 15.02
C ASP A 162 -33.14 25.73 14.22
N GLU A 163 -32.61 25.77 13.00
CA GLU A 163 -32.75 26.93 12.11
C GLU A 163 -33.50 26.59 10.82
N ALA A 164 -34.60 25.84 10.95
CA ALA A 164 -35.58 25.62 9.89
C ALA A 164 -36.91 26.32 10.21
N ALA A 165 -36.93 27.62 9.89
CA ALA A 165 -38.07 28.49 9.56
C ALA A 165 -39.04 28.91 10.70
N PRO A 166 -39.64 30.12 10.59
CA PRO A 166 -40.88 30.18 9.82
C PRO A 166 -41.06 31.41 8.88
N GLU A 167 -41.56 31.09 7.68
CA GLU A 167 -42.75 31.71 7.04
C GLU A 167 -42.69 33.08 6.32
N SER A 168 -43.47 33.11 5.21
CA SER A 168 -44.00 34.23 4.41
C SER A 168 -43.08 34.84 3.34
N ALA A 169 -43.46 35.09 2.08
CA ALA A 169 -44.63 34.84 1.23
C ALA A 169 -44.19 35.18 -0.24
N PRO A 170 -44.93 34.81 -1.31
CA PRO A 170 -44.41 34.84 -2.68
C PRO A 170 -44.58 36.21 -3.35
N VAL A 171 -43.63 36.60 -4.20
CA VAL A 171 -43.80 37.76 -5.11
C VAL A 171 -43.29 37.42 -6.52
N ARG A 172 -44.28 37.40 -7.42
CA ARG A 172 -44.31 37.50 -8.89
C ARG A 172 -43.04 37.27 -9.71
#